data_AF-H7G104-F1
#
_entry.id   AF-H7G104-F1
#
_cell.length_a   1.000
_cell.length_b   1.000
_cell.length_c   1.000
_cell.angle_alpha   90.00
_cell.angle_beta   90.00
_cell.angle_gamma   90.00
#
_symmetry.space_group_name_H-M   'P 1'
#
loop_
_entity.id
_entity.type
_entity.pdbx_description
1 polymer ?
#
loop_
_entity_poly.entity_id
_entity_poly.type
_entity_poly.pdbx_seq_one_letter_code
_entity_poly.pdbx_strand_id
1 'polypeptide(L)' 'MEKDSVVLLEQLRTIDKQRLKDKVTHIDEKLMQRVNNALKISVGLASIHKK' A
#
# COMPACT_ATOMS: atom_id res chain seq x y z
N MET A 1 13.47 19.43 -4.54
CA MET A 1 13.82 18.16 -5.21
C MET A 1 12.63 17.25 -5.04
N GLU A 2 11.89 16.98 -6.12
CA GLU A 2 10.89 15.92 -6.11
C GLU A 2 11.64 14.59 -6.01
N LYS A 3 11.34 13.83 -4.97
CA LYS A 3 12.03 12.58 -4.66
C LYS A 3 11.06 11.46 -4.97
N ASP A 4 11.50 10.51 -5.79
CA ASP A 4 10.72 9.31 -6.05
C ASP A 4 10.36 8.64 -4.73
N SER A 5 9.08 8.30 -4.60
CA SER A 5 8.49 7.75 -3.38
C SER A 5 8.09 6.30 -3.59
N VAL A 6 8.16 5.50 -2.53
CA VAL A 6 7.82 4.07 -2.54
C VAL A 6 6.84 3.77 -1.40
N VAL A 7 5.85 2.91 -1.66
CA VAL A 7 4.90 2.40 -0.67
C VAL A 7 5.41 1.06 -0.13
N LEU A 8 5.65 0.96 1.18
CA LEU A 8 6.15 -0.24 1.86
C LEU A 8 5.00 -1.04 2.48
N LEU A 9 4.60 -2.12 1.82
CA LEU A 9 3.46 -2.95 2.24
C LEU A 9 3.80 -3.94 3.36
N GLU A 10 5.09 -4.18 3.58
CA GLU A 10 5.61 -4.96 4.69
C GLU A 10 5.60 -4.19 6.03
N GLN A 11 5.41 -2.87 5.98
CA GLN A 11 5.43 -1.98 7.16
C GLN A 11 4.05 -1.43 7.54
N LEU A 12 2.97 -2.09 7.11
CA LEU A 12 1.61 -1.65 7.39
C LEU A 12 1.29 -1.65 8.88
N ARG A 13 0.54 -0.64 9.33
CA ARG A 13 0.04 -0.52 10.69
C ARG A 13 -1.41 -0.07 10.68
N THR A 14 -2.24 -0.69 11.51
CA THR A 14 -3.57 -0.16 11.83
C THR A 14 -3.40 1.06 12.75
N ILE A 15 -4.08 2.16 12.43
CA ILE A 15 -4.01 3.41 13.20
C ILE A 15 -5.43 3.92 13.49
N ASP A 16 -5.59 4.58 14.64
CA ASP A 16 -6.81 5.34 14.94
C ASP A 16 -6.88 6.62 14.09
N LYS A 17 -8.10 7.10 13.81
CA LYS A 17 -8.33 8.31 12.99
C LYS A 17 -7.68 9.56 13.59
N GLN A 18 -7.54 9.64 14.92
CA GLN A 18 -6.88 10.78 15.58
C GLN A 18 -5.39 10.92 15.23
N ARG A 19 -4.76 9.87 14.69
CA ARG A 19 -3.35 9.91 14.25
C ARG A 19 -3.18 10.50 12.84
N LEU A 20 -4.26 10.65 12.09
CA LEU A 20 -4.24 11.30 10.78
C LEU A 20 -4.09 12.82 10.96
N LYS A 21 -3.19 13.42 10.18
CA LYS A 21 -3.00 14.88 10.12
C LYS A 21 -3.65 15.40 8.83
N ASP A 22 -2.91 16.15 8.03
CA ASP A 22 -3.37 16.71 6.77
C ASP A 22 -3.31 15.69 5.61
N LYS A 23 -4.18 15.86 4.62
CA LYS A 23 -4.15 15.09 3.38
C LYS A 23 -3.03 15.62 2.48
N VAL A 24 -2.01 14.79 2.23
CA VAL A 24 -0.87 15.16 1.38
C VAL A 24 -1.18 15.02 -0.11
N THR A 25 -1.77 13.90 -0.52
CA THR A 25 -2.01 13.58 -1.95
C THR A 25 -3.19 12.62 -2.13
N HIS A 26 -3.53 12.34 -3.39
CA HIS A 26 -4.47 11.30 -3.79
C HIS A 26 -3.80 10.37 -4.79
N ILE A 27 -3.97 9.07 -4.59
CA ILE A 27 -3.46 8.04 -5.48
C ILE A 27 -4.58 7.63 -6.44
N ASP A 28 -4.30 7.59 -7.74
CA ASP A 28 -5.26 7.18 -8.75
C ASP A 28 -5.64 5.69 -8.65
N GLU A 29 -6.72 5.32 -9.34
CA GLU A 29 -7.24 3.96 -9.29
C GLU A 29 -6.25 2.92 -9.84
N LYS A 30 -5.50 3.27 -10.89
CA LYS A 30 -4.53 2.37 -11.53
C LYS A 30 -3.39 2.02 -10.56
N LEU A 31 -2.87 3.00 -9.83
CA LEU A 31 -1.85 2.76 -8.82
C LEU A 31 -2.43 2.02 -7.60
N MET A 32 -3.66 2.34 -7.18
CA MET A 32 -4.34 1.58 -6.12
C MET A 32 -4.56 0.11 -6.48
N GLN A 33 -4.87 -0.22 -7.74
CA GLN A 33 -4.94 -1.62 -8.20
C GLN A 33 -3.60 -2.35 -8.06
N ARG A 34 -2.49 -1.68 -8.38
CA ARG A 34 -1.13 -2.23 -8.18
C ARG A 34 -0.84 -2.46 -6.71
N VAL A 35 -1.18 -1.50 -5.85
CA VAL A 35 -1.07 -1.61 -4.38
C VAL A 35 -1.87 -2.79 -3.85
N ASN A 36 -3.12 -2.96 -4.28
CA ASN A 36 -3.98 -4.06 -3.86
C ASN A 36 -3.41 -5.44 -4.25
N ASN A 37 -2.86 -5.57 -5.46
CA ASN A 37 -2.23 -6.83 -5.89
C ASN A 37 -0.97 -7.13 -5.09
N ALA A 38 -0.10 -6.13 -4.90
CA ALA A 38 1.11 -6.27 -4.09
C ALA A 38 0.78 -6.57 -2.62
N LEU A 39 -0.31 -5.99 -2.09
CA LEU A 39 -0.78 -6.25 -0.73
C LEU A 39 -1.17 -7.70 -0.54
N LYS A 40 -1.96 -8.27 -1.46
CA LYS A 40 -2.35 -9.69 -1.41
C LYS A 40 -1.13 -10.61 -1.35
N ILE A 41 -0.06 -10.28 -2.06
CA ILE A 41 1.21 -11.01 -1.99
C ILE A 41 1.86 -10.81 -0.62
N SER A 42 2.00 -9.56 -0.16
CA SER A 42 2.65 -9.21 1.10
C SER A 42 2.00 -9.83 2.34
N VAL A 43 0.68 -10.04 2.31
CA VAL A 43 -0.07 -10.67 3.41
C VAL A 43 -0.40 -12.15 3.16
N GLY A 44 0.16 -12.76 2.11
CA GLY A 44 0.00 -14.19 1.82
C GLY A 44 -1.40 -14.61 1.35
N LEU A 45 -2.24 -13.67 0.92
CA LEU A 45 -3.58 -13.93 0.37
C LEU A 45 -3.54 -14.30 -1.12
N ALA A 46 -2.43 -14.02 -1.81
CA ALA A 46 -2.19 -14.49 -3.17
C ALA A 46 -1.51 -15.86 -3.13
N SER A 47 -1.99 -16.81 -3.94
CA SER A 47 -1.28 -18.09 -4.12
C SER A 47 -0.01 -17.86 -4.93
N ILE A 48 1.13 -17.79 -4.24
CA ILE A 48 2.46 -17.67 -4.87
C ILE A 48 3.03 -19.05 -5.23
N HIS A 49 2.42 -20.12 -4.70
CA HIS A 49 2.82 -21.51 -4.98
C HIS A 49 1.87 -22.10 -6.03
N LYS A 50 2.34 -22.17 -7.29
CA LYS A 50 1.85 -23.18 -8.22
C LYS A 50 2.56 -24.49 -7.90
N LYS A 51 1.80 -25.52 -7.54
CA LYS A 51 2.28 -26.90 -7.52
C LYS A 51 2.36 -27.44 -8.95
#